data_AF-D8J8V8-F1
#
_entry.id   AF-D8J8V8-F1
#
_cell.length_a   1.000
_cell.length_b   1.000
_cell.length_c   1.000
_cell.angle_alpha   90.00
_cell.angle_beta   90.00
_cell.angle_gamma   90.00
#
_symmetry.space_group_name_H-M   'P 1'
#
loop_
_entity.id
_entity.type
_entity.pdbx_description
1 polymer ?
#
loop_
_entity_poly.entity_id
_entity_poly.type
_entity_poly.pdbx_seq_one_letter_code
_entity_poly.pdbx_strand_id
1 'polypeptide(L)'
;MGAKTGSSTTGSDEAFGDMDIALRTLAKPQRRLVLERMCEHGGPITAPDLAAAIALESAGRASPADSTEALRTLRHVHLPKLTEAGLIEYDRANETATVTEVGSRVLASLPNSLR
;
A
#
# COMPACT_ATOMS: atom_id res chain seq x y z
N MET A 1 -51.63 11.06 -8.38
CA MET A 1 -50.79 12.20 -7.92
C MET A 1 -49.71 11.64 -7.00
N GLY A 2 -48.42 11.90 -7.29
CA GLY A 2 -47.33 11.69 -6.33
C GLY A 2 -46.50 10.42 -6.51
N ALA A 3 -45.77 10.30 -7.62
CA ALA A 3 -44.58 9.44 -7.66
C ALA A 3 -43.52 10.01 -6.70
N LYS A 4 -42.98 9.19 -5.79
CA LYS A 4 -41.70 9.46 -5.14
C LYS A 4 -40.72 8.40 -5.59
N THR A 5 -39.90 8.80 -6.55
CA THR A 5 -38.69 8.13 -6.99
C THR A 5 -37.70 8.09 -5.83
N GLY A 6 -37.43 6.91 -5.28
CA GLY A 6 -36.24 6.67 -4.47
C GLY A 6 -35.04 6.65 -5.42
N SER A 7 -34.15 7.64 -5.29
CA SER A 7 -32.94 7.75 -6.08
C SER A 7 -31.95 6.67 -5.66
N SER A 8 -31.73 5.68 -6.53
CA SER A 8 -30.65 4.71 -6.41
C SER A 8 -29.34 5.40 -6.81
N THR A 9 -28.51 5.79 -5.85
CA THR A 9 -27.16 6.30 -6.11
C THR A 9 -26.26 6.00 -4.91
N THR A 10 -25.92 4.72 -4.69
CA THR A 10 -25.11 4.28 -3.54
C THR A 10 -23.70 3.83 -3.93
N GLY A 11 -23.36 3.76 -5.22
CA GLY A 11 -22.03 3.28 -5.67
C GLY A 11 -20.93 4.33 -5.71
N SER A 12 -21.26 5.62 -5.77
CA SER A 12 -20.26 6.69 -5.96
C SER A 12 -19.67 7.20 -4.64
N ASP A 13 -20.46 7.29 -3.57
CA ASP A 13 -19.97 7.75 -2.26
C ASP A 13 -19.01 6.75 -1.60
N GLU A 14 -19.23 5.44 -1.75
CA GLU A 14 -18.32 4.43 -1.19
C GLU A 14 -16.99 4.37 -1.93
N ALA A 15 -17.01 4.47 -3.26
CA ALA A 15 -15.78 4.51 -4.07
C ALA A 15 -14.93 5.76 -3.78
N PHE A 16 -15.56 6.91 -3.51
CA PHE A 16 -14.84 8.11 -3.04
C PHE A 16 -14.23 7.88 -1.65
N GLY A 17 -14.96 7.25 -0.73
CA GLY A 17 -14.47 6.89 0.60
C GLY A 17 -13.25 5.97 0.58
N ASP A 18 -13.27 4.93 -0.24
CA ASP A 18 -12.15 3.99 -0.41
C ASP A 18 -10.91 4.69 -0.99
N MET A 19 -11.12 5.56 -1.99
CA MET A 19 -10.04 6.34 -2.59
C MET A 19 -9.43 7.34 -1.60
N ASP A 20 -10.24 8.00 -0.78
CA ASP A 20 -9.76 8.89 0.28
C ASP A 20 -8.96 8.14 1.36
N ILE A 21 -9.38 6.93 1.72
CA ILE A 21 -8.65 6.04 2.65
C ILE A 21 -7.30 5.63 2.04
N ALA A 22 -7.28 5.23 0.76
CA ALA A 22 -6.08 4.90 0.01
C ALA A 22 -5.09 6.07 -0.03
N LEU A 23 -5.56 7.27 -0.41
CA LEU A 23 -4.73 8.48 -0.51
C LEU A 23 -4.18 8.90 0.86
N ARG A 24 -5.02 8.89 1.91
CA ARG A 24 -4.58 9.17 3.28
C ARG A 24 -3.57 8.14 3.79
N THR A 25 -3.69 6.89 3.33
CA THR A 25 -2.70 5.85 3.61
C THR A 25 -1.38 6.17 2.91
N LEU A 26 -1.40 6.56 1.64
CA LEU A 26 -0.20 6.93 0.90
C LEU A 26 0.38 8.30 1.25
N ALA A 27 -0.26 9.09 2.11
CA ALA A 27 0.33 10.33 2.65
C ALA A 27 1.62 10.11 3.47
N LYS A 28 1.95 8.86 3.86
CA LYS A 28 3.21 8.54 4.54
C LYS A 28 4.27 8.12 3.51
N PRO A 29 5.44 8.79 3.45
CA PRO A 29 6.46 8.48 2.44
C PRO A 29 6.96 7.04 2.53
N GLN A 30 7.06 6.48 3.74
CA GLN A 30 7.47 5.09 3.92
C GLN A 30 6.50 4.10 3.24
N ARG A 31 5.19 4.38 3.26
CA ARG A 31 4.18 3.50 2.64
C ARG A 31 4.18 3.60 1.12
N ARG A 32 4.55 4.76 0.56
CA ARG A 32 4.77 4.91 -0.88
C ARG A 32 5.99 4.14 -1.32
N LEU A 33 7.11 4.29 -0.61
CA LEU A 33 8.34 3.55 -0.91
C LEU A 33 8.10 2.04 -0.90
N VAL A 34 7.38 1.52 0.10
CA VAL A 34 6.98 0.11 0.15
C VAL A 34 6.24 -0.29 -1.13
N LEU A 35 5.22 0.48 -1.51
CA LEU A 35 4.36 0.18 -2.66
C LEU A 35 5.11 0.32 -4.00
N GLU A 36 5.99 1.32 -4.12
CA GLU A 36 6.87 1.52 -5.28
C GLU A 36 7.77 0.32 -5.49
N ARG A 37 8.43 -0.16 -4.43
CA ARG A 37 9.32 -1.32 -4.51
C ARG A 37 8.57 -2.59 -4.91
N MET A 38 7.36 -2.76 -4.42
CA MET A 38 6.51 -3.89 -4.83
C MET A 38 6.06 -3.76 -6.30
N CYS A 39 5.73 -2.55 -6.77
CA CYS A 39 5.40 -2.29 -8.17
C CYS A 39 6.59 -2.51 -9.11
N GLU A 40 7.79 -2.06 -8.72
CA GLU A 40 9.04 -2.26 -9.47
C GLU A 40 9.43 -3.73 -9.57
N HIS A 41 9.18 -4.52 -8.51
CA HIS A 41 9.37 -5.97 -8.51
C HIS A 41 8.43 -6.69 -9.50
N GLY A 42 7.24 -6.14 -9.74
CA GLY A 42 6.31 -6.64 -10.76
C GLY A 42 5.60 -7.96 -10.42
N GLY A 43 5.67 -8.39 -9.16
CA GLY A 43 5.07 -9.64 -8.70
C GLY A 43 5.17 -9.82 -7.18
N PRO A 44 4.72 -10.98 -6.66
CA PRO A 44 4.77 -11.26 -5.22
C PRO A 44 6.19 -11.13 -4.68
N ILE A 45 6.37 -10.32 -3.64
CA ILE A 45 7.66 -10.12 -2.97
C ILE A 45 7.56 -10.59 -1.51
N THR A 46 8.63 -11.20 -0.99
CA THR A 46 8.64 -11.64 0.41
C THR A 46 8.83 -10.44 1.35
N ALA A 47 8.26 -10.50 2.54
CA ALA A 47 8.44 -9.46 3.56
C ALA A 47 9.93 -9.24 3.92
N PRO A 48 10.77 -10.28 4.06
CA PRO A 48 12.22 -10.11 4.26
C PRO A 48 12.91 -9.36 3.10
N ASP A 49 12.63 -9.72 1.85
CA ASP A 49 13.28 -9.08 0.69
C ASP A 49 12.84 -7.61 0.56
N LEU A 50 11.54 -7.36 0.77
CA LEU A 50 10.99 -6.01 0.78
C LEU A 50 11.60 -5.17 1.92
N ALA A 51 11.78 -5.75 3.10
CA ALA A 51 12.42 -5.07 4.23
C ALA A 51 13.90 -4.73 3.95
N ALA A 52 14.64 -5.63 3.33
CA ALA A 52 16.03 -5.40 2.94
C ALA A 52 16.14 -4.26 1.90
N ALA A 53 15.24 -4.23 0.91
CA ALA A 53 15.17 -3.15 -0.07
C ALA A 53 14.87 -1.79 0.58
N ILE A 54 13.93 -1.74 1.53
CA ILE A 54 13.57 -0.51 2.26
C ILE A 54 14.71 -0.05 3.18
N ALA A 55 15.38 -0.97 3.88
CA ALA A 55 16.50 -0.67 4.76
C ALA A 55 17.68 -0.07 3.98
N LEU A 56 17.98 -0.64 2.80
CA LEU A 56 19.03 -0.13 1.92
C LEU A 56 18.73 1.30 1.46
N GLU A 57 17.49 1.58 1.05
CA GLU A 57 17.09 2.92 0.61
C GLU A 57 17.13 3.96 1.72
N SER A 58 16.70 3.59 2.94
CA SER A 58 16.60 4.53 4.06
C SER A 58 17.94 4.89 4.68
N ALA A 59 18.89 3.95 4.73
CA ALA A 59 20.16 4.12 5.44
C ALA A 59 21.39 4.18 4.51
N GLY A 60 21.23 3.95 3.20
CA GLY A 60 22.32 3.85 2.22
C GLY A 60 23.23 2.63 2.40
N ARG A 61 23.08 1.90 3.50
CA ARG A 61 23.69 0.61 3.82
C ARG A 61 22.71 -0.19 4.67
N ALA A 62 22.52 -1.47 4.35
CA ALA A 62 21.70 -2.35 5.16
C ALA A 62 22.61 -3.14 6.12
N SER A 63 22.66 -2.76 7.40
CA SER A 63 23.20 -3.68 8.40
C SER A 63 22.16 -4.76 8.73
N PRO A 64 22.57 -5.94 9.24
CA PRO A 64 21.62 -6.98 9.66
C PRO A 64 20.60 -6.49 10.71
N ALA A 65 21.01 -5.56 11.57
CA ALA A 65 20.13 -4.96 12.57
C ALA A 65 19.07 -4.05 11.92
N ASP A 66 19.47 -3.24 10.94
CA ASP A 66 18.56 -2.35 10.22
C ASP A 66 17.51 -3.14 9.44
N SER A 67 17.92 -4.22 8.77
CA SER A 67 16.99 -5.12 8.06
C SER A 67 15.99 -5.80 9.00
N THR A 68 16.42 -6.16 10.22
CA THR A 68 15.55 -6.79 11.22
C THR A 68 14.49 -5.81 11.72
N GLU A 69 14.88 -4.58 12.04
CA GLU A 69 13.95 -3.53 12.48
C GLU A 69 13.02 -3.08 11.35
N ALA A 70 13.53 -2.98 10.11
CA ALA A 70 12.71 -2.71 8.93
C ALA A 70 11.67 -3.81 8.72
N LEU A 71 12.06 -5.08 8.84
CA LEU A 71 11.15 -6.22 8.71
C LEU A 71 10.05 -6.21 9.77
N ARG A 72 10.42 -5.95 11.03
CA ARG A 72 9.47 -5.83 12.13
C ARG A 72 8.46 -4.70 11.87
N THR A 73 8.95 -3.54 11.47
CA THR A 73 8.11 -2.37 11.16
C THR A 73 7.20 -2.66 9.97
N LEU A 74 7.72 -3.28 8.92
CA LEU A 74 6.98 -3.65 7.72
C LEU A 74 5.80 -4.58 8.08
N ARG A 75 6.06 -5.67 8.81
CA ARG A 75 5.06 -6.68 9.20
C ARG A 75 3.96 -6.12 10.11
N HIS A 76 4.31 -5.26 11.06
CA HIS A 76 3.37 -4.82 12.09
C HIS A 76 2.73 -3.46 11.82
N VAL A 77 3.32 -2.63 10.95
CA VAL A 77 2.87 -1.24 10.73
C VAL A 77 2.45 -0.98 9.29
N HIS A 78 3.29 -1.34 8.33
CA HIS A 78 3.06 -0.94 6.94
C HIS A 78 2.13 -1.92 6.21
N LEU A 79 2.45 -3.22 6.22
CA LEU A 79 1.66 -4.22 5.51
C LEU A 79 0.20 -4.28 6.00
N PRO A 80 -0.11 -4.28 7.31
CA PRO A 80 -1.49 -4.28 7.77
C PRO A 80 -2.28 -3.06 7.28
N LYS A 81 -1.70 -1.85 7.39
CA LYS A 81 -2.37 -0.62 6.97
C LYS A 81 -2.56 -0.51 5.46
N LEU A 82 -1.62 -1.03 4.67
CA LEU A 82 -1.75 -1.10 3.22
C LEU A 82 -2.81 -2.12 2.80
N THR A 83 -2.90 -3.23 3.52
CA THR A 83 -3.92 -4.28 3.29
C THR A 83 -5.32 -3.78 3.66
N GLU A 84 -5.47 -3.12 4.81
CA GLU A 84 -6.74 -2.50 5.26
C GLU A 84 -7.25 -1.44 4.28
N ALA A 85 -6.34 -0.74 3.58
CA ALA A 85 -6.67 0.23 2.55
C ALA A 85 -6.89 -0.40 1.16
N GLY A 86 -6.82 -1.74 1.03
CA GLY A 86 -7.00 -2.45 -0.24
C GLY A 86 -5.88 -2.22 -1.28
N LEU A 87 -4.72 -1.71 -0.87
CA LEU A 87 -3.61 -1.36 -1.77
C LEU A 87 -2.70 -2.55 -2.07
N ILE A 88 -2.66 -3.52 -1.16
CA ILE A 88 -1.90 -4.75 -1.31
C ILE A 88 -2.74 -5.93 -0.81
N GLU A 89 -2.39 -7.11 -1.27
CA GLU A 89 -2.75 -8.37 -0.65
C GLU A 89 -1.52 -8.92 0.07
N TYR A 90 -1.67 -9.25 1.36
CA TYR A 90 -0.58 -9.82 2.16
C TYR A 90 -0.95 -11.23 2.63
N ASP A 91 -0.22 -12.21 2.11
CA ASP A 91 -0.29 -13.60 2.56
C ASP A 91 0.62 -13.79 3.76
N ARG A 92 0.03 -13.94 4.95
CA ARG A 92 0.77 -14.18 6.19
C ARG A 92 1.38 -15.58 6.27
N ALA A 93 0.84 -16.57 5.56
CA ALA A 93 1.35 -17.93 5.59
C ALA A 93 2.66 -18.04 4.79
N ASN A 94 2.70 -17.39 3.63
CA ASN A 94 3.88 -17.35 2.75
C ASN A 94 4.77 -16.12 2.98
N GLU A 95 4.31 -15.17 3.81
CA GLU A 95 4.94 -13.87 4.04
C GLU A 95 5.18 -13.07 2.76
N THR A 96 4.31 -13.22 1.78
CA THR A 96 4.39 -12.56 0.49
C THR A 96 3.36 -11.45 0.38
N ALA A 97 3.75 -10.35 -0.25
CA ALA A 97 2.89 -9.22 -0.52
C ALA A 97 2.81 -8.96 -2.02
N THR A 98 1.62 -8.68 -2.52
CA THR A 98 1.35 -8.35 -3.93
C THR A 98 0.58 -7.05 -4.01
N VAL A 99 0.94 -6.17 -4.95
CA VAL A 99 0.20 -4.92 -5.16
C VAL A 99 -1.12 -5.21 -5.87
N THR A 100 -2.21 -4.60 -5.40
CA THR A 100 -3.51 -4.70 -6.08
C THR A 100 -3.57 -3.75 -7.27
N GLU A 101 -4.56 -3.93 -8.15
CA GLU A 101 -4.84 -2.97 -9.21
C GLU A 101 -5.12 -1.57 -8.64
N VAL A 102 -5.83 -1.48 -7.51
CA VAL A 102 -6.10 -0.21 -6.82
C VAL A 102 -4.79 0.41 -6.32
N GLY A 103 -3.92 -0.37 -5.67
CA GLY A 103 -2.64 0.11 -5.17
C GLY A 103 -1.76 0.72 -6.27
N SER A 104 -1.57 -0.02 -7.36
CA SER A 104 -0.78 0.44 -8.49
C SER A 104 -1.39 1.67 -9.17
N ARG A 105 -2.72 1.70 -9.37
CA ARG A 105 -3.42 2.84 -9.96
C ARG A 105 -3.34 4.10 -9.08
N VAL A 106 -3.55 3.98 -7.77
CA VAL A 106 -3.47 5.13 -6.86
C VAL A 106 -2.03 5.65 -6.80
N LEU A 107 -1.04 4.78 -6.71
CA LEU A 107 0.37 5.19 -6.78
C LEU A 107 0.69 5.92 -8.09
N ALA A 108 0.20 5.39 -9.22
CA ALA A 108 0.33 6.00 -10.54
C ALA A 108 -0.45 7.31 -10.71
N SER A 109 -1.40 7.61 -9.82
CA SER A 109 -2.14 8.88 -9.80
C SER A 109 -1.46 9.95 -8.95
N LEU A 110 -0.52 9.57 -8.06
CA LEU A 110 0.21 10.54 -7.25
C LEU A 110 1.12 11.40 -8.14
N PRO A 111 1.21 12.71 -7.88
CA PRO A 111 2.13 13.58 -8.59
C PRO A 111 3.58 13.12 -8.34
N ASN A 112 4.46 13.31 -9.32
CA ASN A 112 5.87 12.89 -9.22
C ASN A 112 6.62 13.55 -8.05
N SER A 113 6.15 14.67 -7.51
CA SER A 113 6.68 15.29 -6.29
C SER A 113 6.38 14.50 -5.01
N LEU A 114 5.45 13.55 -5.09
CA LEU A 114 5.00 12.67 -4.02
C LEU A 114 5.21 11.20 -4.38
N ARG A 115 6.07 10.86 -5.34
CA ARG A 115 6.63 9.50 -5.42
C ARG A 115 7.91 9.53 -4.61
#